data_AF-A0A094DF17-F1
#
_entry.id   AF-A0A094DF17-F1
#
_cell.length_a   1.000
_cell.length_b   1.000
_cell.length_c   1.000
_cell.angle_alpha   90.00
_cell.angle_beta   90.00
_cell.angle_gamma   90.00
#
_symmetry.space_group_name_H-M   'P 1'
#
loop_
_entity.id
_entity.type
_entity.pdbx_description
1 polymer ?
#
loop_
_entity_poly.entity_id
_entity_poly.type
_entity_poly.pdbx_seq_one_letter_code
_entity_poly.pdbx_strand_id
1 'polypeptide(L)'
;MSNKQKPRLSEDEESEVEAEEMRAVLSEYYIENEEYRKVICIDKQCRRAVEPWYAGTHLRNTHKVSKNIARRISESIRVGGRNQEGSNKGIPEDGTSPQEDLPVFDGFRCGGCGQFKARSVEEVEGHCRKIWHEETIYCMIERVRLQSWGGRKGADQRLWVVDEDMCSKSGDERVGENSKEESEVGSEVGNEMGSEVGSETGSEEWAEEDSREGYMMGQETERLKEWVGDDPSTWRWREAEWCGRDQMAGEWVVMY
;
A
#
# COMPACT_ATOMS: atom_id res chain seq x y z
N MET A 1 -47.56 26.00 -22.10
CA MET A 1 -46.49 25.40 -21.29
C MET A 1 -45.58 24.63 -22.23
N SER A 2 -44.41 25.18 -22.57
CA SER A 2 -43.47 24.52 -23.48
C SER A 2 -42.78 23.36 -22.76
N ASN A 3 -43.04 22.16 -23.23
CA ASN A 3 -42.46 20.93 -22.72
C ASN A 3 -40.98 20.88 -23.16
N LYS A 4 -40.07 21.31 -22.28
CA LYS A 4 -38.63 21.21 -22.51
C LYS A 4 -38.23 19.75 -22.32
N GLN A 5 -38.29 18.95 -23.38
CA GLN A 5 -37.66 17.63 -23.38
C GLN A 5 -36.15 17.82 -23.24
N LYS A 6 -35.56 17.22 -22.19
CA LYS A 6 -34.11 17.10 -22.06
C LYS A 6 -33.60 16.32 -23.29
N PRO A 7 -32.55 16.80 -23.97
CA PRO A 7 -31.89 16.05 -25.03
C PRO A 7 -31.49 14.68 -24.48
N ARG A 8 -31.92 13.60 -25.15
CA ARG A 8 -31.40 12.26 -24.90
C ARG A 8 -30.08 12.15 -25.63
N LEU A 9 -29.01 11.92 -24.89
CA LEU A 9 -27.72 11.54 -25.47
C LEU A 9 -27.85 10.15 -26.09
N SER A 10 -27.05 9.85 -27.10
CA SER A 10 -26.98 8.49 -27.64
C SER A 10 -26.26 7.57 -26.64
N GLU A 11 -26.55 6.26 -26.71
CA GLU A 11 -25.90 5.26 -25.83
C GLU A 11 -24.37 5.28 -25.97
N ASP A 12 -23.87 5.60 -27.17
CA ASP A 12 -22.43 5.72 -27.46
C ASP A 12 -21.79 6.91 -26.71
N GLU A 13 -22.46 8.08 -26.69
CA GLU A 13 -21.97 9.28 -26.01
C GLU A 13 -21.93 9.09 -24.49
N GLU A 14 -22.94 8.42 -23.90
CA GLU A 14 -22.95 8.12 -22.46
C GLU A 14 -21.77 7.21 -22.07
N SER A 15 -21.41 6.25 -22.94
CA SER A 15 -20.30 5.34 -22.69
C SER A 15 -18.92 6.03 -22.68
N GLU A 16 -18.71 7.01 -23.56
CA GLU A 16 -17.45 7.76 -23.63
C GLU A 16 -17.25 8.65 -22.41
N VAL A 17 -18.30 9.35 -21.97
CA VAL A 17 -18.27 10.20 -20.77
C VAL A 17 -17.93 9.37 -19.53
N GLU A 18 -18.54 8.21 -19.38
CA GLU A 18 -18.25 7.33 -18.24
C GLU A 18 -16.80 6.77 -18.30
N ALA A 19 -16.28 6.47 -19.50
CA ALA A 19 -14.90 6.00 -19.67
C ALA A 19 -13.87 7.10 -19.38
N GLU A 20 -14.19 8.36 -19.71
CA GLU A 20 -13.37 9.52 -19.34
C GLU A 20 -13.40 9.76 -17.82
N GLU A 21 -14.58 9.71 -17.20
CA GLU A 21 -14.72 9.83 -15.74
C GLU A 21 -13.93 8.73 -15.01
N MET A 22 -14.00 7.48 -15.49
CA MET A 22 -13.23 6.37 -14.95
C MET A 22 -11.71 6.62 -15.03
N ARG A 23 -11.23 7.11 -16.18
CA ARG A 23 -9.81 7.44 -16.38
C ARG A 23 -9.36 8.59 -15.47
N ALA A 24 -10.19 9.61 -15.31
CA ALA A 24 -9.93 10.73 -14.40
C ALA A 24 -9.76 10.23 -12.96
N VAL A 25 -10.71 9.43 -12.46
CA VAL A 25 -10.64 8.87 -11.10
C VAL A 25 -9.43 7.94 -10.93
N LEU A 26 -9.10 7.11 -11.93
CA LEU A 26 -7.89 6.29 -11.89
C LEU A 26 -6.64 7.16 -11.74
N SER A 27 -6.49 8.19 -12.58
CA SER A 27 -5.33 9.09 -12.53
C SER A 27 -5.27 9.95 -11.27
N GLU A 28 -6.41 10.24 -10.66
CA GLU A 28 -6.51 11.04 -9.43
C GLU A 28 -6.08 10.24 -8.20
N TYR A 29 -6.49 8.97 -8.11
CA TYR A 29 -6.32 8.17 -6.90
C TYR A 29 -5.24 7.11 -6.98
N TYR A 30 -4.86 6.66 -8.17
CA TYR A 30 -3.99 5.50 -8.32
C TYR A 30 -2.82 5.72 -9.28
N ILE A 31 -1.69 5.12 -8.93
CA ILE A 31 -0.56 4.87 -9.83
C ILE A 31 -0.30 3.36 -9.91
N GLU A 32 0.07 2.88 -11.08
CA GLU A 32 0.46 1.49 -11.28
C GLU A 32 1.97 1.34 -11.11
N ASN A 33 2.38 0.46 -10.20
CA ASN A 33 3.76 0.01 -10.09
C ASN A 33 3.90 -1.29 -10.88
N GLU A 34 4.42 -1.20 -12.11
CA GLU A 34 4.55 -2.34 -13.03
C GLU A 34 5.55 -3.39 -12.53
N GLU A 35 6.63 -2.95 -11.88
CA GLU A 35 7.72 -3.80 -11.38
C GLU A 35 7.17 -4.82 -10.38
N TYR A 36 6.45 -4.35 -9.37
CA TYR A 36 5.86 -5.17 -8.31
C TYR A 36 4.40 -5.55 -8.57
N ARG A 37 3.83 -5.07 -9.69
CA ARG A 37 2.41 -5.26 -10.07
C ARG A 37 1.45 -4.87 -8.96
N LYS A 38 1.68 -3.69 -8.36
CA LYS A 38 0.84 -3.12 -7.30
C LYS A 38 0.13 -1.88 -7.82
N VAL A 39 -1.09 -1.65 -7.35
CA VAL A 39 -1.77 -0.36 -7.54
C VAL A 39 -1.59 0.42 -6.25
N ILE A 40 -0.99 1.60 -6.31
CA ILE A 40 -0.71 2.44 -5.15
C ILE A 40 -1.70 3.59 -5.12
N CYS A 41 -2.42 3.72 -4.01
CA CYS A 41 -3.26 4.88 -3.78
C CYS A 41 -2.41 6.09 -3.44
N ILE A 42 -2.44 7.12 -4.28
CA ILE A 42 -1.59 8.33 -4.18
C ILE A 42 -2.23 9.45 -3.35
N ASP A 43 -3.49 9.27 -2.93
CA ASP A 43 -4.14 10.24 -2.05
C ASP A 43 -3.32 10.45 -0.78
N LYS A 44 -3.17 11.72 -0.38
CA LYS A 44 -2.26 12.15 0.70
C LYS A 44 -2.56 11.47 2.04
N GLN A 45 -3.81 11.07 2.29
CA GLN A 45 -4.21 10.41 3.53
C GLN A 45 -4.05 8.88 3.47
N CYS A 46 -3.95 8.30 2.28
CA CYS A 46 -3.86 6.86 2.06
C CYS A 46 -2.42 6.39 1.89
N ARG A 47 -1.76 6.84 0.80
CA ARG A 47 -0.38 6.47 0.40
C ARG A 47 -0.02 5.02 0.70
N ARG A 48 -0.77 4.09 0.12
CA ARG A 48 -0.61 2.64 0.33
C ARG A 48 -0.94 1.85 -0.92
N ALA A 49 -0.29 0.70 -1.09
CA ALA A 49 -0.68 -0.28 -2.08
C ALA A 49 -2.05 -0.89 -1.73
N VAL A 50 -2.85 -1.11 -2.75
CA VAL A 50 -4.18 -1.68 -2.67
C VAL A 50 -4.24 -2.93 -3.53
N GLU A 51 -4.76 -4.01 -2.97
CA GLU A 51 -4.91 -5.23 -3.75
C GLU A 51 -5.98 -5.03 -4.84
N PRO A 52 -5.75 -5.51 -6.07
CA PRO A 52 -6.66 -5.33 -7.20
C PRO A 52 -8.12 -5.71 -6.91
N TRP A 53 -8.33 -6.78 -6.15
CA TRP A 53 -9.68 -7.21 -5.78
C TRP A 53 -10.34 -6.29 -4.74
N TYR A 54 -9.56 -5.59 -3.93
CA TYR A 54 -10.03 -4.65 -2.89
C TYR A 54 -10.13 -3.20 -3.39
N ALA A 55 -9.55 -2.86 -4.54
CA ALA A 55 -9.48 -1.51 -5.08
C ALA A 55 -10.84 -0.79 -5.17
N GLY A 56 -11.89 -1.49 -5.64
CA GLY A 56 -13.24 -0.91 -5.69
C GLY A 56 -13.82 -0.60 -4.31
N THR A 57 -13.64 -1.51 -3.34
CA THR A 57 -14.08 -1.30 -1.96
C THR A 57 -13.32 -0.16 -1.30
N HIS A 58 -12.01 -0.09 -1.53
CA HIS A 58 -11.15 0.99 -1.04
C HIS A 58 -11.63 2.37 -1.52
N LEU A 59 -11.86 2.53 -2.83
CA LEU A 59 -12.35 3.79 -3.41
C LEU A 59 -13.69 4.23 -2.83
N ARG A 60 -14.65 3.31 -2.67
CA ARG A 60 -15.97 3.64 -2.10
C ARG A 60 -15.87 4.07 -0.64
N ASN A 61 -15.16 3.30 0.17
CA ASN A 61 -15.17 3.49 1.62
C ASN A 61 -14.28 4.66 2.03
N THR A 62 -13.14 4.82 1.36
CA THR A 62 -12.11 5.79 1.72
C THR A 62 -12.28 7.10 0.96
N HIS A 63 -12.46 7.04 -0.36
CA HIS A 63 -12.52 8.23 -1.22
C HIS A 63 -13.93 8.64 -1.63
N LYS A 64 -14.97 7.93 -1.15
CA LYS A 64 -16.38 8.21 -1.44
C LYS A 64 -16.73 8.23 -2.94
N VAL A 65 -15.94 7.53 -3.76
CA VAL A 65 -16.22 7.34 -5.19
C VAL A 65 -17.53 6.57 -5.35
N SER A 66 -18.31 6.93 -6.38
CA SER A 66 -19.59 6.28 -6.65
C SER A 66 -19.45 4.77 -6.85
N LYS A 67 -20.46 4.00 -6.43
CA LYS A 67 -20.43 2.53 -6.50
C LYS A 67 -20.21 2.02 -7.93
N ASN A 68 -20.80 2.69 -8.92
CA ASN A 68 -20.71 2.29 -10.32
C ASN A 68 -19.30 2.48 -10.87
N ILE A 69 -18.70 3.66 -10.66
CA ILE A 69 -17.35 3.98 -11.12
C ILE A 69 -16.33 3.07 -10.42
N ALA A 70 -16.41 2.97 -9.09
CA ALA A 70 -15.48 2.14 -8.32
C ALA A 70 -15.52 0.65 -8.72
N ARG A 71 -16.70 0.13 -9.06
CA ARG A 71 -16.85 -1.24 -9.58
C ARG A 71 -16.13 -1.39 -10.93
N ARG A 72 -16.37 -0.49 -11.88
CA ARG A 72 -15.73 -0.55 -13.21
C ARG A 72 -14.22 -0.38 -13.13
N ILE A 73 -13.73 0.50 -12.25
CA ILE A 73 -12.30 0.63 -11.97
C ILE A 73 -11.73 -0.68 -11.46
N SER A 74 -12.38 -1.32 -10.48
CA SER A 74 -11.90 -2.61 -9.96
C SER A 74 -11.89 -3.71 -11.03
N GLU A 75 -12.90 -3.74 -11.90
CA GLU A 75 -12.94 -4.66 -13.05
C GLU A 75 -11.80 -4.36 -14.04
N SER A 76 -11.57 -3.08 -14.37
CA SER A 76 -10.49 -2.64 -15.25
C SER A 76 -9.11 -3.02 -14.70
N ILE A 77 -8.83 -2.78 -13.42
CA ILE A 77 -7.57 -3.17 -12.77
C ILE A 77 -7.38 -4.70 -12.79
N ARG A 78 -8.46 -5.48 -12.57
CA ARG A 78 -8.40 -6.95 -12.60
C ARG A 78 -8.11 -7.48 -14.00
N VAL A 79 -8.78 -6.92 -15.03
CA VAL A 79 -8.63 -7.35 -16.43
C VAL A 79 -7.30 -6.88 -17.02
N GLY A 80 -6.88 -5.65 -16.71
CA GLY A 80 -5.59 -5.09 -17.08
C GLY A 80 -4.42 -5.83 -16.44
N GLY A 81 -4.63 -6.33 -15.22
CA GLY A 81 -3.73 -7.23 -14.51
C GLY A 81 -3.70 -8.66 -15.07
N ARG A 82 -3.55 -8.80 -16.40
CA ARG A 82 -3.41 -10.07 -17.10
C ARG A 82 -2.33 -10.91 -16.40
N ASN A 83 -2.74 -12.02 -15.78
CA ASN A 83 -1.89 -13.03 -15.14
C ASN A 83 -1.33 -12.64 -13.74
N GLN A 84 -2.20 -12.21 -12.82
CA GLN A 84 -1.92 -12.12 -11.37
C GLN A 84 -1.75 -13.48 -10.66
N GLU A 85 -1.43 -14.54 -11.41
CA GLU A 85 -1.05 -15.83 -10.84
C GLU A 85 0.33 -15.66 -10.17
N GLY A 86 0.30 -15.32 -8.88
CA GLY A 86 1.47 -15.07 -8.05
C GLY A 86 1.86 -13.61 -7.85
N SER A 87 0.93 -12.70 -7.46
CA SER A 87 1.29 -11.34 -6.95
C SER A 87 2.15 -11.32 -5.67
N ASN A 88 2.76 -12.44 -5.34
CA ASN A 88 3.91 -12.61 -4.45
C ASN A 88 5.21 -12.07 -5.06
N LYS A 89 5.18 -11.31 -6.16
CA LYS A 89 6.29 -10.38 -6.45
C LYS A 89 6.53 -9.61 -5.15
N GLY A 90 7.68 -9.90 -4.55
CA GLY A 90 7.90 -9.77 -3.11
C GLY A 90 7.90 -8.33 -2.62
N ILE A 91 8.53 -8.13 -1.47
CA ILE A 91 8.98 -6.79 -1.11
C ILE A 91 10.19 -6.41 -1.98
N PRO A 92 10.40 -5.13 -2.27
CA PRO A 92 11.68 -4.65 -2.78
C PRO A 92 12.83 -5.12 -1.89
N GLU A 93 14.00 -5.27 -2.48
CA GLU A 93 15.22 -5.58 -1.73
C GLU A 93 15.60 -4.40 -0.82
N ASP A 94 16.26 -4.69 0.30
CA ASP A 94 16.73 -3.64 1.21
C ASP A 94 17.82 -2.79 0.55
N GLY A 95 17.76 -1.48 0.78
CA GLY A 95 18.67 -0.51 0.18
C GLY A 95 18.27 -0.07 -1.23
N THR A 96 17.09 -0.49 -1.71
CA THR A 96 16.52 0.06 -2.94
C THR A 96 16.07 1.50 -2.75
N SER A 97 15.94 2.24 -3.85
CA SER A 97 15.36 3.59 -3.83
C SER A 97 13.91 3.54 -3.34
N PRO A 98 13.43 4.60 -2.66
CA PRO A 98 12.04 4.69 -2.26
C PRO A 98 11.09 4.47 -3.44
N GLN A 99 10.08 3.64 -3.23
CA GLN A 99 8.98 3.47 -4.17
C GLN A 99 8.14 4.74 -4.20
N GLU A 100 7.79 5.19 -5.40
CA GLU A 100 7.02 6.41 -5.64
C GLU A 100 5.70 6.40 -4.88
N ASP A 101 5.30 7.57 -4.39
CA ASP A 101 4.05 7.84 -3.65
C ASP A 101 3.80 7.04 -2.37
N LEU A 102 4.76 6.21 -1.93
CA LEU A 102 4.72 5.56 -0.63
C LEU A 102 5.50 6.35 0.42
N PRO A 103 4.99 6.45 1.67
CA PRO A 103 5.64 7.25 2.69
C PRO A 103 6.87 6.50 3.22
N VAL A 104 8.02 7.17 3.23
CA VAL A 104 9.18 6.72 4.00
C VAL A 104 9.01 7.14 5.46
N PHE A 105 9.38 6.26 6.38
CA PHE A 105 9.30 6.51 7.81
C PHE A 105 10.48 5.89 8.56
N ASP A 106 10.75 6.44 9.74
CA ASP A 106 11.71 5.83 10.65
C ASP A 106 11.17 4.49 11.17
N GLY A 107 12.04 3.50 11.21
CA GLY A 107 11.79 2.23 11.86
C GLY A 107 13.08 1.61 12.37
N PHE A 108 12.99 0.33 12.69
CA PHE A 108 14.06 -0.40 13.35
C PHE A 108 14.30 -1.74 12.68
N ARG A 109 15.56 -2.17 12.66
CA ARG A 109 16.00 -3.46 12.15
C ARG A 109 16.82 -4.17 13.20
N CYS A 110 16.61 -5.46 13.35
CA CYS A 110 17.50 -6.30 14.17
C CYS A 110 18.84 -6.42 13.44
N GLY A 111 19.91 -5.87 14.01
CA GLY A 111 21.28 -5.99 13.49
C GLY A 111 21.86 -7.40 13.65
N GLY A 112 21.28 -8.23 14.52
CA GLY A 112 21.70 -9.63 14.70
C GLY A 112 21.35 -10.52 13.50
N CYS A 113 20.13 -10.40 12.95
CA CYS A 113 19.75 -11.14 11.74
C CYS A 113 19.74 -10.30 10.45
N GLY A 114 19.61 -8.97 10.54
CA GLY A 114 19.40 -8.08 9.40
C GLY A 114 18.05 -8.25 8.69
N GLN A 115 17.27 -9.30 8.99
CA GLN A 115 16.03 -9.61 8.27
C GLN A 115 14.79 -9.06 8.98
N PHE A 116 14.78 -9.04 10.31
CA PHE A 116 13.62 -8.57 11.06
C PHE A 116 13.59 -7.04 11.11
N LYS A 117 12.47 -6.48 10.66
CA LYS A 117 12.22 -5.04 10.60
C LYS A 117 10.89 -4.76 11.30
N ALA A 118 10.83 -3.64 11.99
CA ALA A 118 9.63 -3.24 12.71
C ALA A 118 9.49 -1.72 12.75
N ARG A 119 8.30 -1.27 13.17
CA ARG A 119 8.00 0.17 13.30
C ARG A 119 8.41 0.71 14.66
N SER A 120 8.61 -0.16 15.63
CA SER A 120 8.90 0.17 17.02
C SER A 120 10.09 -0.63 17.55
N VAL A 121 10.75 -0.08 18.58
CA VAL A 121 11.89 -0.75 19.24
C VAL A 121 11.39 -1.98 19.99
N GLU A 122 10.21 -1.87 20.61
CA GLU A 122 9.57 -2.92 21.41
C GLU A 122 9.29 -4.18 20.59
N GLU A 123 8.88 -4.02 19.32
CA GLU A 123 8.72 -5.14 18.39
C GLU A 123 10.05 -5.85 18.09
N VAL A 124 11.14 -5.08 17.89
CA VAL A 124 12.49 -5.64 17.67
C VAL A 124 13.00 -6.33 18.93
N GLU A 125 12.86 -5.72 20.10
CA GLU A 125 13.22 -6.36 21.37
C GLU A 125 12.43 -7.66 21.61
N GLY A 126 11.12 -7.63 21.30
CA GLY A 126 10.27 -8.82 21.35
C GLY A 126 10.75 -9.93 20.43
N HIS A 127 11.26 -9.58 19.24
CA HIS A 127 11.94 -10.50 18.34
C HIS A 127 13.25 -11.04 18.94
N CYS A 128 14.13 -10.16 19.45
CA CYS A 128 15.41 -10.54 20.07
C CYS A 128 15.23 -11.50 21.26
N ARG A 129 14.16 -11.32 22.06
CA ARG A 129 13.86 -12.23 23.18
C ARG A 129 13.38 -13.61 22.73
N LYS A 130 12.69 -13.68 21.59
CA LYS A 130 12.13 -14.93 21.04
C LYS A 130 13.18 -15.72 20.27
N ILE A 131 13.92 -15.03 19.42
CA ILE A 131 15.01 -15.61 18.65
C ILE A 131 16.27 -15.33 19.44
N TRP A 132 16.74 -16.36 20.16
CA TRP A 132 18.02 -16.33 20.83
C TRP A 132 19.12 -16.18 19.79
N HIS A 133 19.44 -14.93 19.43
CA HIS A 133 20.75 -14.63 18.88
C HIS A 133 21.76 -15.12 19.93
N GLU A 134 22.78 -15.87 19.48
CA GLU A 134 23.83 -16.39 20.37
C GLU A 134 24.27 -15.27 21.33
N GLU A 135 24.34 -15.54 22.63
CA GLU A 135 24.46 -14.54 23.72
C GLU A 135 25.59 -13.52 23.54
N THR A 136 26.55 -13.81 22.67
CA THR A 136 27.68 -12.94 22.31
C THR A 136 27.35 -11.86 21.29
N ILE A 137 26.30 -12.04 20.48
CA ILE A 137 25.79 -11.03 19.55
C ILE A 137 24.64 -10.32 20.26
N TYR A 138 25.00 -9.30 21.04
CA TYR A 138 24.02 -8.32 21.54
C TYR A 138 23.08 -7.95 20.39
N CYS A 139 21.78 -8.02 20.63
CA CYS A 139 20.79 -7.63 19.64
C CYS A 139 20.92 -6.12 19.39
N MET A 140 21.78 -5.74 18.45
CA MET A 140 21.97 -4.36 18.06
C MET A 140 20.70 -3.94 17.34
N ILE A 141 19.99 -2.94 17.86
CA ILE A 141 18.81 -2.39 17.20
C ILE A 141 19.28 -1.23 16.33
N GLU A 142 19.19 -1.40 15.03
CA GLU A 142 19.57 -0.40 14.05
C GLU A 142 18.37 0.47 13.73
N ARG A 143 18.52 1.79 13.81
CA ARG A 143 17.53 2.73 13.27
C ARG A 143 17.71 2.81 11.76
N VAL A 144 16.63 2.62 11.01
CA VAL A 144 16.63 2.56 9.55
C VAL A 144 15.44 3.34 8.97
N ARG A 145 15.52 3.69 7.68
CA ARG A 145 14.41 4.27 6.92
C ARG A 145 13.65 3.13 6.26
N LEU A 146 12.34 3.05 6.48
CA LEU A 146 11.48 1.98 5.99
C LEU A 146 10.38 2.50 5.07
N GLN A 147 9.95 1.63 4.16
CA GLN A 147 8.66 1.72 3.49
C GLN A 147 7.88 0.42 3.69
N SER A 148 6.57 0.48 3.46
CA SER A 148 5.73 -0.71 3.40
C SER A 148 4.61 -0.54 2.39
N TRP A 149 4.14 -1.66 1.85
CA TRP A 149 2.97 -1.68 0.98
C TRP A 149 1.70 -1.18 1.71
N GLY A 150 1.61 -1.37 3.02
CA GLY A 150 0.50 -0.86 3.84
C GLY A 150 0.58 0.64 4.14
N GLY A 151 1.67 1.31 3.77
CA GLY A 151 1.97 2.66 4.21
C GLY A 151 2.30 2.73 5.71
N ARG A 152 2.38 3.96 6.25
CA ARG A 152 2.85 4.22 7.61
C ARG A 152 2.04 3.51 8.71
N LYS A 153 0.71 3.49 8.56
CA LYS A 153 -0.23 2.96 9.56
C LYS A 153 -0.92 1.66 9.12
N GLY A 154 -0.51 1.06 8.00
CA GLY A 154 -1.17 -0.13 7.47
C GLY A 154 -0.86 -1.39 8.25
N ALA A 155 -1.80 -2.33 8.23
CA ALA A 155 -1.63 -3.66 8.84
C ALA A 155 -0.61 -4.54 8.09
N ASP A 156 -0.28 -4.20 6.85
CA ASP A 156 0.73 -4.92 6.08
C ASP A 156 2.14 -4.67 6.64
N GLN A 157 2.74 -5.73 7.18
CA GLN A 157 4.06 -5.75 7.81
C GLN A 157 5.19 -6.08 6.83
N ARG A 158 4.91 -6.13 5.53
CA ARG A 158 5.91 -6.26 4.47
C ARG A 158 6.75 -4.98 4.38
N LEU A 159 7.74 -4.89 5.25
CA LEU A 159 8.66 -3.77 5.41
C LEU A 159 9.98 -4.03 4.67
N TRP A 160 10.53 -2.99 4.04
CA TRP A 160 11.88 -3.00 3.49
C TRP A 160 12.61 -1.71 3.84
N VAL A 161 13.94 -1.79 3.92
CA VAL A 161 14.82 -0.65 4.14
C VAL A 161 15.01 0.08 2.83
N VAL A 162 14.89 1.40 2.86
CA VAL A 162 15.12 2.24 1.68
C VAL A 162 16.38 3.07 1.83
N ASP A 163 17.06 3.30 0.71
CA ASP A 163 18.19 4.23 0.61
C ASP A 163 17.68 5.56 0.01
N GLU A 164 17.48 6.57 0.85
CA GLU A 164 17.01 7.89 0.43
C GLU A 164 18.08 8.65 -0.40
N ASP A 165 19.36 8.32 -0.27
CA ASP A 165 20.45 9.00 -0.98
C ASP A 165 20.54 8.60 -2.45
N MET A 166 20.03 7.42 -2.81
CA MET A 166 19.97 6.93 -4.19
C MET A 166 19.03 7.75 -5.08
N CYS A 167 18.08 8.48 -4.50
CA CYS A 167 17.12 9.29 -5.26
C CYS A 167 17.78 10.51 -5.95
N SER A 168 18.99 10.90 -5.54
CA SER A 168 19.67 12.10 -6.03
C SER A 168 20.41 11.94 -7.36
N LYS A 169 20.44 10.74 -7.96
CA LYS A 169 21.36 10.44 -9.08
C LYS A 169 20.75 10.52 -10.48
N SER A 170 19.47 10.79 -10.63
CA SER A 170 18.84 10.92 -11.95
C SER A 170 18.65 12.38 -12.34
N GLY A 171 19.66 12.97 -12.99
CA GLY A 171 19.39 13.94 -14.05
C GLY A 171 19.58 15.43 -13.74
N ASP A 172 20.79 15.84 -13.40
CA ASP A 172 21.30 17.11 -13.93
C ASP A 172 22.82 17.04 -14.19
N GLU A 173 23.26 16.05 -14.97
CA GLU A 173 24.51 16.20 -15.74
C GLU A 173 24.25 17.14 -16.93
N ARG A 174 23.86 18.38 -16.64
CA ARG A 174 24.20 19.47 -17.54
C ARG A 174 25.72 19.59 -17.49
N VAL A 175 26.35 19.12 -18.56
CA VAL A 175 27.72 19.45 -18.94
C VAL A 175 27.86 20.98 -18.96
N GLY A 176 28.16 21.53 -17.80
CA GLY A 176 28.54 22.92 -17.61
C GLY A 176 30.04 23.03 -17.92
N GLU A 177 30.39 23.01 -19.19
CA GLU A 177 31.63 23.66 -19.62
C GLU A 177 31.55 25.14 -19.25
N ASN A 178 32.67 25.67 -18.75
CA ASN A 178 32.95 27.07 -18.43
C ASN A 178 32.27 27.66 -17.17
N SER A 179 33.03 27.81 -16.09
CA SER A 179 33.69 29.10 -15.80
C SER A 179 34.61 29.01 -14.57
N LYS A 180 35.86 29.35 -14.84
CA LYS A 180 36.92 29.71 -13.90
C LYS A 180 36.60 31.09 -13.32
N GLU A 181 36.65 31.26 -12.01
CA GLU A 181 37.39 32.32 -11.29
C GLU A 181 36.97 32.43 -9.81
N GLU A 182 37.93 32.06 -8.96
CA GLU A 182 38.38 32.68 -7.71
C GLU A 182 37.50 33.75 -7.04
N SER A 183 37.13 33.52 -5.77
CA SER A 183 37.30 34.52 -4.72
C SER A 183 37.19 33.89 -3.33
N GLU A 184 38.32 33.92 -2.62
CA GLU A 184 38.40 33.87 -1.16
C GLU A 184 37.61 35.06 -0.56
N VAL A 185 36.99 34.86 0.60
CA VAL A 185 37.08 35.71 1.81
C VAL A 185 36.16 35.09 2.87
N GLY A 186 36.76 34.78 4.03
CA GLY A 186 36.08 34.18 5.17
C GLY A 186 35.30 35.17 6.03
N SER A 187 34.61 34.62 7.03
CA SER A 187 34.44 35.24 8.34
C SER A 187 33.94 34.20 9.36
N GLU A 188 34.71 34.11 10.45
CA GLU A 188 34.39 33.52 11.74
C GLU A 188 33.24 34.24 12.46
N VAL A 189 32.92 33.71 13.66
CA VAL A 189 32.06 34.20 14.75
C VAL A 189 30.64 33.62 14.66
N GLY A 190 30.18 32.71 15.51
CA GLY A 190 30.40 32.53 16.93
C GLY A 190 29.07 32.80 17.64
N ASN A 191 28.49 31.80 18.32
CA ASN A 191 27.79 32.02 19.60
C ASN A 191 27.38 30.73 20.32
N GLU A 192 27.62 30.84 21.61
CA GLU A 192 27.51 29.92 22.73
C GLU A 192 26.18 30.15 23.48
N MET A 193 25.89 29.29 24.45
CA MET A 193 24.80 29.32 25.44
C MET A 193 23.45 28.78 24.93
N GLY A 194 22.80 27.79 25.55
CA GLY A 194 22.85 27.29 26.93
C GLY A 194 21.43 27.31 27.47
N SER A 195 20.88 26.17 27.91
CA SER A 195 19.87 26.12 28.98
C SER A 195 19.55 24.69 29.43
N GLU A 196 19.55 24.59 30.74
CA GLU A 196 19.39 23.46 31.63
C GLU A 196 17.92 23.15 31.94
N VAL A 197 17.68 21.88 32.32
CA VAL A 197 16.80 21.38 33.40
C VAL A 197 15.29 21.58 33.30
N GLY A 198 14.58 20.44 33.39
CA GLY A 198 13.16 20.37 33.70
C GLY A 198 12.66 18.92 33.76
N SER A 199 12.99 18.22 34.85
CA SER A 199 12.38 16.93 35.22
C SER A 199 10.93 17.14 35.63
N GLU A 200 10.01 16.27 35.20
CA GLU A 200 8.87 15.88 36.04
C GLU A 200 8.24 14.57 35.54
N THR A 201 8.37 13.56 36.39
CA THR A 201 7.95 12.18 36.22
C THR A 201 6.51 12.07 36.75
N GLY A 202 5.54 11.99 35.84
CA GLY A 202 4.13 11.73 36.15
C GLY A 202 3.73 10.34 35.67
N SER A 203 3.77 9.36 36.56
CA SER A 203 3.27 8.00 36.36
C SER A 203 1.78 8.00 36.69
N GLU A 204 0.91 7.83 35.69
CA GLU A 204 -0.51 7.54 35.90
C GLU A 204 -0.90 6.28 35.13
N GLU A 205 -1.17 5.28 35.96
CA GLU A 205 -1.75 3.96 35.82
C GLU A 205 -3.02 3.93 34.94
N TRP A 206 -2.96 3.22 33.81
CA TRP A 206 -4.14 2.93 32.98
C TRP A 206 -4.56 1.48 33.20
N ALA A 207 -5.72 1.31 33.82
CA ALA A 207 -6.40 0.04 33.96
C ALA A 207 -6.80 -0.51 32.59
N GLU A 208 -6.42 -1.76 32.31
CA GLU A 208 -6.87 -2.54 31.18
C GLU A 208 -8.33 -2.94 31.39
N GLU A 209 -9.26 -2.42 30.58
CA GLU A 209 -10.62 -2.94 30.49
C GLU A 209 -10.78 -3.70 29.16
N ASP A 210 -10.72 -5.03 29.30
CA ASP A 210 -10.84 -6.08 28.28
C ASP A 210 -12.22 -6.04 27.61
N SER A 211 -12.35 -5.27 26.52
CA SER A 211 -13.52 -5.27 25.64
C SER A 211 -13.29 -6.19 24.44
N ARG A 212 -13.48 -7.49 24.67
CA ARG A 212 -13.58 -8.53 23.65
C ARG A 212 -14.91 -8.43 22.90
N GLU A 213 -15.05 -7.46 22.00
CA GLU A 213 -16.16 -7.42 21.05
C GLU A 213 -15.86 -8.28 19.83
N GLY A 214 -16.63 -9.36 19.68
CA GLY A 214 -16.56 -10.30 18.56
C GLY A 214 -16.92 -9.63 17.24
N TYR A 215 -15.91 -9.40 16.40
CA TYR A 215 -16.09 -9.03 15.01
C TYR A 215 -16.68 -10.22 14.23
N MET A 216 -18.02 -10.27 14.13
CA MET A 216 -18.71 -11.15 13.19
C MET A 216 -18.39 -10.70 11.76
N MET A 217 -17.50 -11.42 11.10
CA MET A 217 -17.33 -11.38 9.64
C MET A 217 -18.65 -11.80 8.99
N GLY A 218 -19.48 -10.82 8.65
CA GLY A 218 -20.62 -11.01 7.76
C GLY A 218 -20.09 -11.50 6.42
N GLN A 219 -20.25 -12.80 6.16
CA GLN A 219 -20.08 -13.37 4.83
C GLN A 219 -21.24 -12.88 3.97
N GLU A 220 -21.11 -11.68 3.40
CA GLU A 220 -21.93 -11.28 2.27
C GLU A 220 -21.53 -12.18 1.10
N THR A 221 -22.26 -13.28 0.94
CA THR A 221 -22.22 -14.09 -0.28
C THR A 221 -22.87 -13.27 -1.40
N GLU A 222 -22.16 -12.26 -1.89
CA GLU A 222 -22.54 -11.60 -3.14
C GLU A 222 -22.44 -12.65 -4.24
N ARG A 223 -23.60 -12.99 -4.77
CA ARG A 223 -23.84 -13.85 -5.93
C ARG A 223 -22.97 -13.34 -7.09
N LEU A 224 -21.77 -13.90 -7.24
CA LEU A 224 -20.82 -13.55 -8.30
C LEU A 224 -21.46 -13.92 -9.64
N LYS A 225 -21.97 -12.88 -10.33
CA LYS A 225 -22.42 -12.97 -11.71
C LYS A 225 -21.17 -12.94 -12.57
N GLU A 226 -20.78 -14.10 -13.07
CA GLU A 226 -19.63 -14.26 -13.96
C GLU A 226 -20.02 -13.88 -15.39
N TRP A 227 -19.24 -13.01 -16.01
CA TRP A 227 -19.34 -12.71 -17.43
C TRP A 227 -18.47 -13.73 -18.17
N VAL A 228 -19.07 -14.54 -19.02
CA VAL A 228 -18.33 -15.47 -19.91
C VAL A 228 -18.57 -15.03 -21.36
N GLY A 229 -17.49 -14.68 -22.05
CA GLY A 229 -17.47 -14.33 -23.45
C GLY A 229 -16.10 -14.61 -24.04
N ASP A 230 -16.08 -15.30 -25.20
CA ASP A 230 -14.84 -15.68 -25.89
C ASP A 230 -14.30 -14.56 -26.80
N ASP A 231 -15.06 -13.46 -26.99
CA ASP A 231 -14.69 -12.28 -27.79
C ASP A 231 -15.39 -11.01 -27.25
N PRO A 232 -14.72 -9.83 -27.26
CA PRO A 232 -15.28 -8.56 -26.80
C PRO A 232 -16.63 -8.13 -27.42
N SER A 233 -17.06 -8.74 -28.53
CA SER A 233 -18.29 -8.40 -29.25
C SER A 233 -19.50 -9.34 -29.05
N THR A 234 -19.37 -10.44 -28.29
CA THR A 234 -20.43 -11.49 -28.17
C THR A 234 -20.86 -11.82 -26.74
N TRP A 235 -20.80 -10.85 -25.82
CA TRP A 235 -21.29 -11.05 -24.46
C TRP A 235 -22.81 -11.23 -24.43
N ARG A 236 -23.26 -12.40 -23.95
CA ARG A 236 -24.68 -12.68 -23.70
C ARG A 236 -24.88 -13.17 -22.27
N TRP A 237 -25.95 -12.71 -21.64
CA TRP A 237 -26.34 -13.11 -20.30
C TRP A 237 -26.70 -14.60 -20.23
N ARG A 238 -26.05 -15.34 -19.33
CA ARG A 238 -26.58 -16.62 -18.84
C ARG A 238 -26.51 -16.65 -17.31
N GLU A 239 -27.60 -17.09 -16.69
CA GLU A 239 -27.62 -17.44 -15.28
C GLU A 239 -26.88 -18.78 -15.13
N ALA A 240 -25.76 -18.79 -14.40
CA ALA A 240 -25.07 -20.02 -14.06
C ALA A 240 -25.87 -20.76 -12.98
N GLU A 241 -26.50 -21.88 -13.36
CA GLU A 241 -26.98 -22.88 -12.41
C GLU A 241 -25.75 -23.52 -11.73
N TRP A 242 -25.60 -23.28 -10.42
CA TRP A 242 -24.56 -23.93 -9.64
C TRP A 242 -24.93 -25.41 -9.44
N CYS A 243 -24.20 -26.30 -10.09
CA CYS A 243 -24.13 -27.70 -9.69
C CYS A 243 -23.51 -27.79 -8.28
N GLY A 244 -24.18 -28.57 -7.42
CA GLY A 244 -23.95 -28.66 -5.99
C GLY A 244 -22.51 -28.96 -5.57
N ARG A 245 -22.10 -28.32 -4.48
CA ARG A 245 -20.94 -28.73 -3.68
C ARG A 245 -21.46 -29.64 -2.57
N ASP A 246 -21.82 -30.87 -2.92
CA ASP A 246 -22.03 -31.91 -1.93
C ASP A 246 -20.69 -32.29 -1.28
N GLN A 247 -20.60 -31.98 0.01
CA GLN A 247 -20.09 -32.84 1.08
C GLN A 247 -18.95 -33.82 0.71
N MET A 248 -17.70 -33.39 0.88
CA MET A 248 -16.56 -34.30 1.05
C MET A 248 -16.08 -34.23 2.51
N ALA A 249 -16.82 -34.90 3.40
CA ALA A 249 -16.31 -35.28 4.70
C ALA A 249 -15.35 -36.45 4.50
N GLY A 250 -14.07 -36.15 4.28
CA GLY A 250 -13.01 -37.15 4.27
C GLY A 250 -12.65 -37.55 5.69
N GLU A 251 -12.89 -38.82 6.02
CA GLU A 251 -12.38 -39.52 7.21
C GLU A 251 -10.85 -39.43 7.29
N TRP A 252 -10.31 -39.03 8.43
CA TRP A 252 -8.89 -39.16 8.73
C TRP A 252 -8.63 -40.52 9.37
N VAL A 253 -7.92 -41.40 8.64
CA VAL A 253 -7.39 -42.65 9.18
C VAL A 253 -6.09 -42.35 9.93
N VAL A 254 -6.07 -42.62 11.23
CA VAL A 254 -4.84 -42.64 12.05
C VAL A 254 -4.28 -44.06 12.00
N MET A 255 -3.02 -44.21 11.55
CA MET A 255 -2.28 -45.46 11.72
C MET A 255 -1.33 -45.35 12.91
N TYR A 256 -1.36 -46.38 13.76
CA TYR A 256 -0.48 -46.58 14.92
C TYR A 256 0.85 -47.20 14.51
#